data_AF-Q4L656-F1
#
_entry.id   AF-Q4L656-F1
#
_cell.length_a   1.000
_cell.length_b   1.000
_cell.length_c   1.000
_cell.angle_alpha   90.00
_cell.angle_beta   90.00
_cell.angle_gamma   90.00
#
_symmetry.space_group_name_H-M   'P 1'
#
loop_
_entity.id
_entity.type
_entity.pdbx_description
1 polymer ?
#
loop_
_entity_poly.entity_id
_entity_poly.type
_entity_poly.pdbx_seq_one_letter_code
_entity_poly.pdbx_strand_id
1 'polypeptide(L)'
;MLKEFKEFALKGNVLDLAIAVVMGAAFNKIVTSLVTYIIMPLIGKIFGSVDFAKDWEFWGIKYGLFIQSIIDFIIVAIALFIFVKIANTLVKKEEPEEEIEENTVLLTEIRDLLRAK
;
A
#
# COMPACT_ATOMS: atom_id res chain seq x y z
N MET A 1 -4.61 6.50 37.18
CA MET A 1 -3.36 6.72 36.42
C MET A 1 -2.94 5.52 35.56
N LEU A 2 -2.24 4.50 36.07
CA LEU A 2 -1.76 3.38 35.22
C LEU A 2 -2.88 2.55 34.58
N LYS A 3 -3.96 2.26 35.33
CA LYS A 3 -5.13 1.54 34.81
C LYS A 3 -5.90 2.35 33.76
N GLU A 4 -6.13 3.64 34.03
CA GLU A 4 -6.79 4.57 33.09
C GLU A 4 -5.96 4.81 31.83
N PHE A 5 -4.62 4.88 31.93
CA PHE A 5 -3.74 4.98 30.76
C PHE A 5 -3.85 3.72 29.89
N LYS A 6 -3.83 2.52 30.50
CA LYS A 6 -4.03 1.26 29.78
C LYS A 6 -5.39 1.24 29.08
N GLU A 7 -6.46 1.64 29.76
CA GLU A 7 -7.81 1.64 29.20
C GLU A 7 -8.01 2.70 28.11
N PHE A 8 -7.34 3.85 28.22
CA PHE A 8 -7.33 4.89 27.17
C PHE A 8 -6.47 4.51 25.97
N ALA A 9 -5.26 4.01 26.19
CA ALA A 9 -4.33 3.59 25.14
C ALA A 9 -4.80 2.32 24.41
N LEU A 10 -5.53 1.43 25.09
CA LEU A 10 -6.12 0.22 24.51
C LEU A 10 -7.52 0.42 23.94
N LYS A 11 -8.02 1.66 23.78
CA LYS A 11 -9.18 1.86 22.90
C LYS A 11 -8.74 1.40 21.51
N GLY A 12 -9.32 0.32 20.99
CA GLY A 12 -8.87 -0.38 19.78
C GLY A 12 -8.51 0.56 18.61
N ASN A 13 -9.28 1.64 18.43
CA ASN A 13 -9.02 2.67 17.44
C ASN A 13 -7.59 3.28 17.47
N VAL A 14 -6.97 3.43 18.65
CA VAL A 14 -5.60 3.99 18.77
C VAL A 14 -4.55 2.96 18.33
N LEU A 15 -4.75 1.68 18.64
CA LEU A 15 -3.83 0.62 18.23
C LEU A 15 -3.85 0.43 16.71
N ASP A 16 -5.03 0.39 16.10
CA ASP A 16 -5.19 0.27 14.65
C ASP A 16 -4.59 1.48 13.92
N LEU A 17 -4.81 2.69 14.46
CA LEU A 17 -4.20 3.92 13.95
C LEU A 17 -2.66 3.86 14.04
N ALA A 18 -2.12 3.39 15.17
CA ALA A 18 -0.67 3.26 15.34
C ALA A 18 -0.07 2.27 14.33
N ILE A 19 -0.72 1.11 14.13
CA ILE A 19 -0.31 0.12 13.13
C ILE A 19 -0.36 0.74 11.73
N ALA A 20 -1.45 1.42 11.37
CA ALA A 20 -1.61 2.05 10.06
C ALA A 20 -0.51 3.11 9.78
N VAL A 21 -0.16 3.95 10.75
CA VAL A 21 0.90 4.96 10.60
C VAL A 21 2.28 4.30 10.44
N VAL A 22 2.59 3.29 11.26
CA VAL A 22 3.87 2.57 11.19
C VAL A 22 3.99 1.80 9.87
N MET A 23 2.94 1.07 9.48
CA MET A 23 2.89 0.32 8.23
C MET A 23 2.93 1.25 7.03
N GLY A 24 2.21 2.38 7.06
CA GLY A 24 2.25 3.39 6.00
C GLY A 24 3.64 3.99 5.81
N ALA A 25 4.34 4.33 6.90
CA ALA A 25 5.71 4.82 6.84
C ALA A 25 6.69 3.77 6.29
N ALA A 26 6.56 2.51 6.71
CA ALA A 26 7.37 1.41 6.19
C ALA A 26 7.09 1.14 4.70
N PHE A 27 5.82 1.12 4.31
CA PHE A 27 5.39 0.94 2.93
C PHE A 27 5.92 2.05 2.02
N ASN A 28 5.83 3.31 2.45
CA ASN A 28 6.39 4.43 1.70
C ASN A 28 7.90 4.28 1.46
N LYS A 29 8.67 3.74 2.43
CA LYS A 29 10.09 3.44 2.24
C LYS A 29 10.32 2.35 1.19
N ILE A 30 9.46 1.32 1.14
CA ILE A 30 9.54 0.26 0.13
C ILE A 30 9.30 0.84 -1.27
N VAL A 31 8.24 1.64 -1.43
CA VAL A 31 7.92 2.29 -2.71
C VAL A 31 9.04 3.25 -3.12
N THR A 32 9.56 4.04 -2.19
CA THR A 32 10.69 4.96 -2.45
C THR A 32 11.94 4.18 -2.85
N SER A 33 12.25 3.07 -2.19
CA SER A 33 13.39 2.20 -2.55
C SER A 33 13.23 1.61 -3.96
N LEU A 34 12.04 1.13 -4.32
CA LEU A 34 11.71 0.66 -5.67
C LEU A 34 11.94 1.78 -6.70
N VAL A 35 11.45 2.99 -6.41
CA VAL A 35 11.61 4.14 -7.30
C VAL A 35 13.09 4.50 -7.45
N THR A 36 13.81 4.70 -6.35
CA THR A 36 15.20 5.17 -6.35
C THR A 36 16.19 4.16 -6.92
N TYR A 37 16.06 2.88 -6.58
CA TYR A 37 17.08 1.86 -6.92
C TYR A 37 16.75 1.00 -8.13
N ILE A 38 15.48 0.98 -8.58
CA ILE A 38 15.05 0.13 -9.69
C ILE A 38 14.47 0.98 -10.81
N ILE A 39 13.39 1.72 -10.54
CA ILE A 39 12.67 2.45 -11.59
C ILE A 39 13.51 3.60 -12.16
N MET A 40 14.12 4.44 -11.31
CA MET A 40 14.95 5.57 -11.73
C MET A 40 16.15 5.14 -12.56
N PRO A 41 16.96 4.13 -12.19
CA PRO A 41 18.03 3.64 -13.06
C PRO A 41 17.54 3.07 -14.39
N LEU A 42 16.39 2.39 -14.40
CA LEU A 42 15.80 1.87 -15.65
C LEU A 42 15.34 3.00 -16.56
N ILE A 43 14.63 3.99 -16.03
CA ILE A 43 14.26 5.22 -16.75
C ILE A 43 15.52 5.95 -17.22
N GLY A 44 16.54 6.05 -16.35
CA GLY A 44 17.83 6.66 -16.62
C GLY A 44 18.56 6.05 -17.81
N LYS A 45 18.51 4.73 -17.95
CA LYS A 45 19.11 4.01 -19.09
C LYS A 45 18.34 4.17 -20.39
N ILE A 46 17.01 4.38 -20.33
CA ILE A 46 16.15 4.45 -21.51
C ILE A 46 16.03 5.90 -22.02
N PHE A 47 15.83 6.85 -21.12
CA PHE A 47 15.53 8.25 -21.41
C PHE A 47 16.66 9.23 -21.07
N GLY A 48 17.70 8.77 -20.37
CA GLY A 48 18.75 9.64 -19.82
C GLY A 48 18.43 10.16 -18.41
N SER A 49 19.28 11.05 -17.90
CA SER A 49 19.16 11.60 -16.53
C SER A 49 17.83 12.32 -16.33
N VAL A 50 17.06 12.00 -15.28
CA VAL A 50 15.74 12.61 -15.02
C VAL A 50 15.84 13.99 -14.33
N ASP A 51 17.04 14.42 -13.93
CA ASP A 51 17.28 15.62 -13.12
C ASP A 51 17.42 16.93 -13.94
N PHE A 52 16.65 17.08 -15.03
CA PHE A 52 16.83 18.18 -15.98
C PHE A 52 16.50 19.57 -15.43
N ALA A 53 15.67 19.66 -14.39
CA ALA A 53 15.09 20.92 -13.94
C ALA A 53 15.88 21.61 -12.81
N LYS A 54 16.97 21.01 -12.32
CA LYS A 54 17.67 21.54 -11.14
C LYS A 54 18.25 22.96 -11.33
N ASP A 55 18.65 23.30 -12.54
CA ASP A 55 19.32 24.57 -12.86
C ASP A 55 18.35 25.67 -13.30
N TRP A 56 17.04 25.40 -13.33
CA TRP A 56 16.04 26.35 -13.76
C TRP A 56 15.67 27.30 -12.61
N GLU A 57 16.25 28.50 -12.68
CA GLU A 57 16.06 29.58 -11.71
C GLU A 57 15.66 30.88 -12.42
N PHE A 58 14.63 31.54 -11.90
CA PHE A 58 14.22 32.87 -12.33
C PHE A 58 14.07 33.76 -11.11
N TRP A 59 14.85 34.84 -11.03
CA TRP A 59 14.80 35.81 -9.92
C TRP A 59 14.99 35.18 -8.52
N GLY A 60 15.88 34.18 -8.39
CA GLY A 60 16.07 33.46 -7.13
C GLY A 60 15.06 32.32 -6.88
N ILE A 61 14.03 32.19 -7.72
CA ILE A 61 13.00 31.16 -7.58
C ILE A 61 13.41 29.95 -8.42
N LYS A 62 13.72 28.84 -7.75
CA LYS A 62 14.05 27.54 -8.36
C LYS A 62 12.81 26.78 -8.78
N TYR A 63 12.04 27.33 -9.72
CA TYR A 63 10.81 26.71 -10.22
C TYR A 63 11.05 25.33 -10.84
N GLY A 64 12.27 25.05 -11.28
CA GLY A 64 12.63 23.73 -11.78
C GLY A 64 12.50 22.61 -10.73
N LEU A 65 12.82 22.86 -9.46
CA LEU A 65 12.62 21.87 -8.40
C LEU A 65 11.14 21.54 -8.19
N PHE A 66 10.26 22.53 -8.37
CA PHE A 66 8.82 22.30 -8.32
C PHE A 66 8.35 21.41 -9.48
N ILE A 67 8.80 21.69 -10.71
CA ILE A 67 8.49 20.85 -11.88
C ILE A 67 9.05 19.44 -11.70
N GLN A 68 10.26 19.30 -11.17
CA GLN A 68 10.85 18.00 -10.85
C GLN A 68 9.98 17.23 -9.84
N SER A 69 9.47 17.89 -8.79
CA SER A 69 8.57 17.23 -7.82
C SER A 69 7.28 16.71 -8.43
N ILE A 70 6.77 17.35 -9.48
CA ILE A 70 5.61 16.87 -10.24
C ILE A 70 5.98 15.61 -11.04
N ILE A 71 7.14 15.60 -11.68
CA ILE A 71 7.65 14.43 -12.41
C ILE A 71 7.88 13.27 -11.43
N ASP A 72 8.52 13.53 -10.30
CA ASP A 72 8.75 12.54 -9.25
C ASP A 72 7.43 11.95 -8.73
N PHE A 73 6.41 12.79 -8.52
CA PHE A 73 5.08 12.32 -8.15
C PHE A 73 4.47 11.38 -9.19
N ILE A 74 4.58 11.71 -10.48
CA ILE A 74 4.10 10.85 -11.57
C ILE A 74 4.87 9.52 -11.60
N ILE A 75 6.20 9.55 -11.44
CA ILE A 75 7.03 8.34 -11.40
C ILE A 75 6.65 7.47 -10.20
N VAL A 76 6.48 8.05 -9.01
CA VAL A 76 6.06 7.33 -7.80
C VAL A 76 4.66 6.73 -7.97
N ALA A 77 3.73 7.46 -8.57
CA ALA A 77 2.37 6.95 -8.84
C ALA A 77 2.39 5.75 -9.80
N ILE A 78 3.17 5.82 -10.88
CA ILE A 78 3.35 4.71 -11.83
C ILE A 78 4.05 3.52 -11.12
N ALA A 79 5.07 3.77 -10.32
CA ALA A 79 5.77 2.74 -9.58
C ALA A 79 4.85 2.04 -8.56
N LEU A 80 4.00 2.79 -7.86
CA LEU A 80 3.00 2.24 -6.95
C LEU A 80 1.99 1.35 -7.70
N PHE A 81 1.52 1.79 -8.87
CA PHE A 81 0.64 0.99 -9.72
C PHE A 81 1.29 -0.33 -10.15
N ILE A 82 2.55 -0.29 -10.62
CA ILE A 82 3.30 -1.49 -11.00
C ILE A 82 3.51 -2.39 -9.78
N PHE A 83 3.90 -1.83 -8.64
CA PHE A 83 4.12 -2.57 -7.39
C PHE A 83 2.85 -3.30 -6.95
N VAL A 84 1.72 -2.60 -6.88
CA VAL A 84 0.42 -3.18 -6.49
C VAL A 84 0.00 -4.24 -7.50
N LYS A 85 0.20 -4.02 -8.80
CA LYS A 85 -0.11 -5.02 -9.84
C LYS A 85 0.73 -6.29 -9.66
N ILE A 86 2.03 -6.16 -9.38
CA ILE A 86 2.91 -7.31 -9.11
C ILE A 86 2.47 -8.03 -7.84
N ALA A 87 2.25 -7.30 -6.75
CA ALA A 87 1.80 -7.86 -5.48
C ALA A 87 0.47 -8.61 -5.62
N ASN A 88 -0.53 -8.01 -6.27
CA ASN A 88 -1.83 -8.65 -6.51
C ASN A 88 -1.74 -9.87 -7.42
N THR A 89 -0.80 -9.88 -8.37
CA THR A 89 -0.57 -11.05 -9.25
C THR A 89 0.05 -12.21 -8.47
N LEU A 90 0.95 -11.93 -7.53
CA LEU A 90 1.57 -12.95 -6.68
C LEU A 90 0.62 -13.49 -5.60
N VAL A 91 -0.26 -12.63 -5.07
CA VAL A 91 -1.27 -13.00 -4.06
C VAL A 91 -2.49 -13.69 -4.68
N LYS A 92 -2.56 -13.81 -6.01
CA LYS A 92 -3.67 -14.50 -6.72
C LYS A 92 -3.58 -16.03 -6.64
N LYS A 93 -3.19 -16.57 -5.48
CA LYS A 93 -3.07 -18.00 -5.25
C LYS A 93 -4.07 -18.40 -4.16
N GLU A 94 -5.02 -19.21 -4.60
CA GLU A 94 -6.16 -19.71 -3.85
C GLU A 94 -7.10 -18.56 -3.45
N GLU A 95 -8.13 -18.35 -4.28
CA GLU A 95 -9.48 -18.33 -3.70
C GLU A 95 -9.45 -19.42 -2.63
N PRO A 96 -9.57 -19.09 -1.34
CA PRO A 96 -9.94 -20.10 -0.37
C PRO A 96 -11.20 -20.68 -0.98
N GLU A 97 -11.02 -21.86 -1.56
CA GLU A 97 -12.05 -22.79 -1.95
C GLU A 97 -13.11 -22.58 -0.92
N GLU A 98 -14.22 -21.96 -1.38
CA GLU A 98 -15.27 -21.38 -0.55
C GLU A 98 -15.25 -22.17 0.72
N GLU A 99 -14.82 -21.55 1.82
CA GLU A 99 -15.04 -22.12 3.14
C GLU A 99 -16.53 -22.34 3.09
N ILE A 100 -16.96 -23.57 2.76
CA ILE A 100 -18.34 -23.93 2.54
C ILE A 100 -18.86 -23.65 3.93
N GLU A 101 -19.44 -22.46 4.01
CA GLU A 101 -19.47 -21.64 5.20
C GLU A 101 -19.99 -22.59 6.28
N GLU A 102 -19.32 -22.77 7.41
CA GLU A 102 -19.71 -23.84 8.37
C GLU A 102 -21.22 -23.79 8.66
N ASN A 103 -21.81 -22.58 8.61
CA ASN A 103 -23.25 -22.35 8.54
C ASN A 103 -23.96 -22.97 7.31
N THR A 104 -23.48 -22.92 6.06
CA THR A 104 -24.09 -23.69 4.94
C THR A 104 -24.07 -25.20 5.15
N VAL A 105 -23.01 -25.76 5.75
CA VAL A 105 -22.99 -27.18 6.16
C VAL A 105 -24.01 -27.41 7.27
N LEU A 106 -23.98 -26.62 8.35
CA LEU A 106 -24.92 -26.70 9.47
C LEU A 106 -26.38 -26.45 9.04
N LEU A 107 -26.62 -25.54 8.10
CA LEU A 107 -27.95 -25.26 7.53
C LEU A 107 -28.43 -26.45 6.69
N THR A 108 -27.52 -27.11 5.98
CA THR A 108 -27.81 -28.35 5.25
C THR A 108 -28.16 -29.46 6.24
N GLU A 109 -27.38 -29.62 7.31
CA GLU A 109 -27.65 -30.58 8.38
C GLU A 109 -29.00 -30.31 9.09
N ILE A 110 -29.28 -29.04 9.46
CA ILE A 110 -30.54 -28.63 10.08
C ILE A 110 -31.71 -28.90 9.11
N ARG A 111 -31.56 -28.59 7.82
CA ARG A 111 -32.58 -28.83 6.79
C ARG A 111 -32.90 -30.32 6.67
N ASP A 112 -31.89 -31.17 6.69
CA ASP A 112 -32.06 -32.62 6.52
C ASP A 112 -32.66 -33.26 7.79
N LEU A 113 -32.30 -32.78 8.99
CA LEU A 113 -32.93 -33.18 10.26
C LEU A 113 -34.43 -32.80 10.33
N LEU A 114 -34.83 -31.67 9.73
CA LEU A 114 -36.24 -31.24 9.68
C LEU A 114 -37.08 -32.06 8.69
N ARG A 115 -36.51 -32.57 7.59
CA ARG A 115 -37.25 -33.42 6.63
C ARG A 115 -37.50 -34.84 7.12
N ALA A 116 -36.72 -35.32 8.09
CA ALA A 116 -36.86 -36.66 8.66
C ALA A 116 -37.99 -36.79 9.70
N LYS A 117 -38.63 -35.67 10.08
CA LYS A 117 -39.85 -35.64 10.90
C LYS A 117 -41.09 -35.67 10.02
#